data_AF-A0A7X0D589-F1
#
_entry.id   AF-A0A7X0D589-F1
#
_cell.length_a   1.000
_cell.length_b   1.000
_cell.length_c   1.000
_cell.angle_alpha   90.00
_cell.angle_beta   90.00
_cell.angle_gamma   90.00
#
_symmetry.space_group_name_H-M   'P 1'
#
loop_
_entity.id
_entity.type
_entity.pdbx_description
1 polymer ?
#
loop_
_entity_poly.entity_id
_entity_poly.type
_entity_poly.pdbx_seq_one_letter_code
_entity_poly.pdbx_strand_id
1 'polypeptide(L)' 'MNSMWHKSTYSSGGTNCVETREHEHGADLRDSQHPGLGFLSFGAREQSVFLAAVREEKL' A
#
# COMPACT_ATOMS: atom_id res chain seq x y z
N MET A 1 -14.55 0.80 -1.43
CA MET A 1 -13.07 0.88 -1.52
C MET A 1 -12.61 2.03 -0.63
N ASN A 2 -11.58 1.82 0.17
CA ASN A 2 -11.13 2.82 1.12
C ASN A 2 -10.22 3.84 0.42
N SER A 3 -10.79 4.93 -0.05
CA SER A 3 -10.07 5.97 -0.79
C SER A 3 -9.21 6.88 0.09
N MET A 4 -9.00 6.53 1.37
CA MET A 4 -8.17 7.28 2.30
C MET A 4 -6.84 6.58 2.54
N TRP A 5 -5.80 7.37 2.81
CA TRP A 5 -4.51 6.84 3.24
C TRP A 5 -4.63 6.17 4.60
N HIS A 6 -4.11 4.96 4.73
CA HIS A 6 -4.07 4.24 6.00
C HIS A 6 -2.79 3.43 6.17
N LYS A 7 -2.47 3.14 7.43
CA LYS A 7 -1.39 2.25 7.85
C LYS A 7 -1.98 0.93 8.33
N SER A 8 -1.21 -0.14 8.18
CA SER A 8 -1.61 -1.45 8.72
C SER A 8 -1.80 -1.38 10.24
N THR A 9 -2.91 -1.90 10.74
CA THR A 9 -3.17 -2.02 12.18
C THR A 9 -2.21 -2.99 12.88
N TYR A 10 -1.48 -3.81 12.12
CA TYR A 10 -0.46 -4.73 12.61
C TYR A 10 0.93 -4.08 12.77
N SER A 11 1.06 -2.79 12.41
CA SER A 11 2.33 -2.07 12.53
C SER A 11 2.47 -1.38 13.89
N SER A 12 3.34 -1.90 14.76
CA SER A 12 3.65 -1.26 16.06
C SER A 12 4.57 -0.05 15.88
N GLY A 13 4.00 1.08 15.46
CA GLY A 13 4.40 2.46 15.74
C GLY A 13 5.78 3.01 15.30
N GLY A 14 6.81 2.19 15.08
CA GLY A 14 8.18 2.68 14.93
C GLY A 14 8.89 2.34 13.62
N THR A 15 8.45 1.31 12.89
CA THR A 15 9.26 0.74 11.79
C THR A 15 8.56 0.65 10.44
N ASN A 16 7.26 0.92 10.38
CA ASN A 16 6.47 0.74 9.16
C ASN A 16 6.18 2.09 8.52
N CYS A 17 7.08 2.52 7.65
CA CYS A 17 7.13 3.88 7.07
C CYS A 17 6.26 4.03 5.82
N VAL A 18 5.25 3.19 5.63
CA VAL A 18 4.43 3.17 4.41
C VAL A 18 2.94 3.35 4.72
N GLU A 19 2.29 4.19 3.94
CA GLU A 19 0.83 4.28 3.89
C GLU A 19 0.35 3.78 2.53
N THR A 20 -0.84 3.17 2.52
CA THR A 20 -1.51 2.70 1.31
C THR A 20 -2.86 3.37 1.15
N ARG A 21 -3.32 3.51 -0.10
CA ARG A 21 -4.66 3.93 -0.45
C ARG A 21 -5.17 3.08 -1.61
N GLU A 22 -6.26 2.35 -1.41
CA GLU A 22 -6.88 1.54 -2.46
C GLU A 22 -8.03 2.28 -3.16
N HIS A 23 -8.12 2.14 -4.48
CA HIS A 23 -9.17 2.75 -5.30
C HIS A 23 -9.54 1.85 -6.50
N GLU A 24 -10.52 2.27 -7.30
CA GLU A 24 -11.07 1.46 -8.40
C GLU A 24 -10.01 1.00 -9.42
N HIS A 25 -8.97 1.80 -9.61
CA HIS A 25 -7.94 1.56 -10.61
C HIS A 25 -6.66 0.92 -10.05
N GLY A 26 -6.61 0.63 -8.75
CA GLY A 26 -5.48 -0.02 -8.09
C GLY A 26 -5.16 0.57 -6.72
N ALA A 27 -3.88 0.79 -6.43
CA ALA A 27 -3.46 1.36 -5.17
C ALA A 27 -2.24 2.25 -5.27
N ASP A 28 -2.19 3.21 -4.35
CA ASP A 28 -1.06 4.09 -4.16
C ASP A 28 -0.30 3.74 -2.88
N LEU A 29 1.03 3.82 -2.93
CA LEU A 29 1.94 3.65 -1.80
C LEU A 29 2.79 4.91 -1.61
N ARG A 30 2.93 5.37 -0.37
CA ARG A 30 3.77 6.52 -0.05
C ARG A 30 4.54 6.34 1.25
N ASP A 31 5.58 7.15 1.40
CA ASP A 31 6.30 7.30 2.66
C ASP A 31 5.43 8.03 3.69
N SER A 32 5.24 7.40 4.85
CA SER A 32 4.46 7.94 5.97
C SER A 32 5.11 9.13 6.66
N GLN A 33 6.43 9.19 6.68
CA GLN A 33 7.20 10.27 7.31
C GLN A 33 7.31 11.49 6.40
N HIS A 34 7.30 11.27 5.09
CA HIS A 34 7.40 12.32 4.07
C HIS A 34 6.24 12.27 3.05
N PRO A 35 4.97 12.37 3.48
CA PRO A 35 3.80 12.16 2.63
C PRO A 35 3.65 13.21 1.51
N GLY A 36 4.34 14.34 1.63
CA GLY A 36 4.35 15.42 0.63
C GLY A 36 5.32 15.22 -0.53
N LEU A 37 6.19 14.19 -0.50
CA LEU A 37 7.17 13.94 -1.55
C LEU A 37 6.62 13.14 -2.74
N GLY A 38 5.34 12.76 -2.69
CA GLY A 38 4.66 12.00 -3.74
C GLY A 38 4.31 10.58 -3.32
N PHE A 39 3.88 9.78 -4.29
CA PHE A 39 3.46 8.40 -4.11
C PHE A 39 3.73 7.58 -5.39
N LEU A 40 3.81 6.26 -5.23
CA LEU A 40 3.87 5.29 -6.31
C LEU A 40 2.46 4.74 -6.56
N SER A 41 2.03 4.68 -7.82
CA SER A 41 0.74 4.10 -8.20
C SER A 41 0.94 2.74 -8.87
N PHE A 42 0.12 1.77 -8.47
CA PHE A 42 0.07 0.44 -9.04
C PHE A 42 -1.32 0.20 -9.62
N GLY A 43 -1.39 -0.37 -10.83
CA GLY A 43 -2.65 -0.75 -11.44
C GLY A 43 -3.32 -1.90 -10.70
N ALA A 44 -4.64 -2.02 -10.86
CA ALA A 44 -5.45 -3.05 -10.20
C ALA A 44 -4.94 -4.47 -10.47
N ARG A 45 -4.42 -4.73 -11.68
CA ARG A 45 -3.88 -6.05 -12.05
C ARG A 45 -2.58 -6.35 -11.30
N GLU A 46 -1.64 -5.42 -11.32
CA GLU A 46 -0.35 -5.56 -10.65
C GLU A 46 -0.55 -5.74 -9.14
N GLN A 47 -1.42 -4.92 -8.54
CA GLN A 47 -1.75 -5.02 -7.13
C GLN A 47 -2.36 -6.38 -6.78
N SER A 48 -3.29 -6.88 -7.59
CA SER A 48 -3.92 -8.18 -7.36
C SER A 48 -2.92 -9.34 -7.43
N VAL A 49 -2.03 -9.31 -8.42
CA VAL A 49 -0.97 -10.32 -8.59
C VAL A 49 0.01 -10.28 -7.41
N PHE A 50 0.42 -9.08 -7.00
CA PHE A 50 1.30 -8.90 -5.86
C PHE A 50 0.69 -9.47 -4.58
N LEU A 51 -0.56 -9.13 -4.26
CA LEU A 51 -1.24 -9.63 -3.06
C LEU A 51 -1.43 -11.15 -3.07
N ALA A 52 -1.70 -11.74 -4.23
CA ALA A 52 -1.76 -13.19 -4.39
C ALA A 52 -0.39 -13.83 -4.08
N ALA A 53 0.71 -13.26 -4.62
CA ALA A 53 2.05 -13.75 -4.37
C ALA A 53 2.46 -13.64 -2.88
N VAL A 54 2.12 -12.53 -2.20
CA VAL A 54 2.35 -12.39 -0.74
C VAL A 54 1.62 -13.50 0.02
N ARG A 55 0.34 -13.73 -0.29
CA ARG A 55 -0.51 -14.71 0.41
C ARG A 55 -0.02 -16.15 0.25
N GLU A 56 0.60 -16.43 -0.89
CA GLU A 56 1.18 -17.74 -1.20
C GLU A 56 2.64 -17.87 -0.74
N GLU A 57 3.22 -16.84 -0.10
CA GLU A 57 4.62 -16.80 0.32
C GLU A 57 5.61 -17.00 -0.84
N LYS A 58 5.28 -16.45 -2.01
CA LYS A 58 6.06 -16.59 -3.26
C LYS A 58 6.83 -15.33 -3.65
N LEU A 59 7.09 -14.45 -2.70
CA LEU A 59 7.87 -13.22 -2.87
C LEU A 59 9.23 -13.32 -2.19
#